data_AF-A0A0Q4XPT9-F1
#
_entry.id   AF-A0A0Q4XPT9-F1
#
_cell.length_a   1.000
_cell.length_b   1.000
_cell.length_c   1.000
_cell.angle_alpha   90.00
_cell.angle_beta   90.00
_cell.angle_gamma   90.00
#
_symmetry.space_group_name_H-M   'P 1'
#
loop_
_entity.id
_entity.type
_entity.pdbx_description
1 polymer ?
#
loop_
_entity_poly.entity_id
_entity_poly.type
_entity_poly.pdbx_seq_one_letter_code
_entity_poly.pdbx_strand_id
1 'polypeptide(L)'
;MSPHWKISALAMAIACATPVPVVARGKFDGRWSVSATVDDGGCTGPYRYPIVIRGGIVDDASGSEADASGRVGKNGRLVGSIKSGLASIAVEGRLRSSDGSGRWDLAGPISCSGRWTASKSG
;
A
#
# COMPACT_ATOMS: atom_id res chain seq x y z
N MET A 1 33.46 14.50 67.46
CA MET A 1 33.01 14.59 66.05
C MET A 1 33.08 13.20 65.43
N SER A 2 31.95 12.48 65.31
CA SER A 2 31.78 11.32 64.42
C SER A 2 30.28 11.07 64.24
N PRO A 3 29.67 11.32 63.07
CA PRO A 3 28.27 11.00 62.84
C PRO A 3 28.12 9.57 62.30
N HIS A 4 27.22 8.81 62.92
CA HIS A 4 26.84 7.46 62.52
C HIS A 4 25.81 7.55 61.38
N TRP A 5 26.23 7.30 60.15
CA TRP A 5 25.37 7.33 58.96
C TRP A 5 24.48 6.07 58.92
N LYS A 6 23.15 6.25 58.95
CA LYS A 6 22.18 5.20 58.63
C LYS A 6 21.90 5.22 57.12
N ILE A 7 22.35 4.20 56.36
CA ILE A 7 22.01 4.05 54.94
C ILE A 7 20.65 3.34 54.87
N SER A 8 19.59 4.08 54.54
CA SER A 8 18.31 3.47 54.13
C SER A 8 18.43 2.98 52.69
N ALA A 9 18.22 1.68 52.48
CA ALA A 9 18.19 1.06 51.16
C ALA A 9 16.86 1.37 50.45
N LEU A 10 16.91 2.07 49.32
CA LEU A 10 15.76 2.29 48.44
C LEU A 10 15.78 1.21 47.35
N ALA A 11 14.87 0.24 47.44
CA ALA A 11 14.71 -0.80 46.42
C ALA A 11 14.00 -0.23 45.19
N MET A 12 14.75 0.00 44.11
CA MET A 12 14.20 0.46 42.83
C MET A 12 13.74 -0.75 42.02
N ALA A 13 12.43 -0.98 41.94
CA ALA A 13 11.84 -2.01 41.11
C ALA A 13 11.94 -1.59 39.63
N ILE A 14 12.76 -2.30 38.87
CA ILE A 14 12.90 -2.11 37.42
C ILE A 14 11.73 -2.83 36.74
N ALA A 15 10.75 -2.06 36.25
CA ALA A 15 9.70 -2.59 35.39
C ALA A 15 10.29 -2.95 34.02
N CYS A 16 10.37 -4.24 33.71
CA CYS A 16 10.73 -4.72 32.38
C CYS A 16 9.62 -4.36 31.38
N ALA A 17 9.79 -3.27 30.64
CA ALA A 17 8.99 -2.98 29.47
C ALA A 17 9.33 -4.00 28.38
N THR A 18 8.38 -4.87 28.04
CA THR A 18 8.53 -5.80 26.91
C THR A 18 8.45 -5.02 25.60
N PRO A 19 9.46 -5.12 24.71
CA PRO A 19 9.41 -4.44 23.43
C PRO A 19 8.31 -5.05 22.55
N VAL A 20 7.34 -4.24 22.16
CA VAL A 20 6.32 -4.61 21.18
C VAL A 20 7.02 -4.72 19.82
N PRO A 21 6.87 -5.83 19.07
CA PRO A 21 7.50 -5.95 17.76
C PRO A 21 6.89 -4.92 16.80
N VAL A 22 7.68 -3.89 16.46
CA VAL A 22 7.36 -2.99 15.34
C VAL A 22 7.68 -3.75 14.05
N VAL A 23 6.65 -4.30 13.41
CA VAL A 23 6.80 -4.80 12.04
C VAL A 23 7.12 -3.58 11.16
N ALA A 24 8.36 -3.51 10.67
CA ALA A 24 8.75 -2.47 9.73
C ALA A 24 7.89 -2.60 8.47
N ARG A 25 6.92 -1.69 8.32
CA ARG A 25 6.12 -1.58 7.10
C ARG A 25 7.07 -1.33 5.93
N GLY A 26 6.92 -2.11 4.85
CA GLY A 26 7.62 -1.84 3.61
C GLY A 26 7.37 -0.40 3.16
N LYS A 27 8.33 0.21 2.45
CA LYS A 27 8.27 1.62 2.01
C LYS A 27 6.91 2.01 1.41
N PHE A 28 6.30 1.10 0.66
CA PHE A 28 5.05 1.32 -0.06
C PHE A 28 3.82 0.77 0.68
N ASP A 29 4.00 0.04 1.79
CA ASP A 29 2.89 -0.52 2.56
C ASP A 29 2.00 0.59 3.13
N GLY A 30 0.70 0.35 3.14
CA GLY A 30 -0.32 1.30 3.58
C GLY A 30 -1.50 1.42 2.61
N ARG A 31 -2.40 2.34 2.91
CA ARG A 31 -3.57 2.66 2.06
C ARG A 31 -3.19 3.68 1.00
N TRP A 32 -3.76 3.52 -0.19
CA TRP A 32 -3.56 4.43 -1.31
C TRP A 32 -4.90 4.73 -1.98
N SER A 33 -5.02 5.93 -2.52
CA SER A 33 -6.10 6.33 -3.40
C SER A 33 -5.57 6.35 -4.84
N VAL A 34 -6.20 5.59 -5.73
CA VAL A 34 -5.85 5.53 -7.14
C VAL A 34 -6.91 6.27 -7.95
N SER A 35 -6.48 7.10 -8.90
CA SER A 35 -7.33 7.72 -9.92
C SER A 35 -6.91 7.22 -11.30
N ALA A 36 -7.83 6.61 -12.04
CA ALA A 36 -7.60 6.10 -13.40
C ALA A 36 -8.38 6.95 -14.41
N THR A 37 -7.69 7.56 -15.35
CA THR A 37 -8.26 8.32 -16.46
C THR A 37 -8.25 7.45 -17.71
N VAL A 38 -9.33 7.50 -18.50
CA VAL A 38 -9.41 6.88 -19.83
C VAL A 38 -8.81 7.87 -20.82
N ASP A 39 -7.85 7.41 -21.62
CA ASP A 39 -7.27 8.20 -22.71
C ASP A 39 -7.78 7.75 -24.08
N ASP A 40 -8.10 6.46 -24.25
CA ASP A 40 -8.54 5.89 -25.51
C ASP A 40 -9.52 4.72 -25.32
N GLY A 41 -10.39 4.50 -26.31
CA GLY A 41 -11.33 3.38 -26.36
C GLY A 41 -12.74 3.67 -25.83
N GLY A 42 -13.50 2.60 -25.57
CA GLY A 42 -14.95 2.66 -25.35
C GLY A 42 -15.42 2.90 -23.91
N CYS A 43 -14.52 3.27 -23.00
CA CYS A 43 -14.83 3.44 -21.58
C CYS A 43 -15.06 4.91 -21.21
N THR A 44 -15.87 5.16 -20.19
CA THR A 44 -16.10 6.51 -19.65
C THR A 44 -15.56 6.58 -18.22
N GLY A 45 -14.43 7.26 -18.06
CA GLY A 45 -13.83 7.56 -16.75
C GLY A 45 -13.99 9.04 -16.34
N PRO A 46 -13.24 9.52 -15.33
CA PRO A 46 -12.24 8.78 -14.56
C PRO A 46 -12.84 7.90 -13.46
N TYR A 47 -12.11 6.86 -13.07
CA TYR A 47 -12.45 5.96 -11.97
C TYR A 47 -11.55 6.22 -10.76
N ARG A 48 -12.06 5.99 -9.54
CA ARG A 48 -11.28 6.11 -8.29
C ARG A 48 -11.48 4.89 -7.42
N TYR A 49 -10.36 4.32 -6.96
CA TYR A 49 -10.36 3.10 -6.16
C TYR A 49 -9.34 3.17 -5.02
N PRO A 50 -9.73 2.80 -3.79
CA PRO A 50 -8.77 2.59 -2.72
C PRO A 50 -8.08 1.23 -2.86
N ILE A 51 -6.77 1.18 -2.65
CA ILE A 51 -6.00 -0.06 -2.56
C ILE A 51 -5.22 -0.12 -1.24
N VAL A 52 -4.84 -1.32 -0.83
CA VAL A 52 -3.92 -1.54 0.29
C VAL A 52 -2.69 -2.29 -0.20
N ILE A 53 -1.51 -1.83 0.17
CA ILE A 53 -0.26 -2.56 -0.04
C ILE A 53 0.19 -3.19 1.27
N ARG A 54 0.42 -4.52 1.23
CA ARG A 54 0.90 -5.32 2.36
C ARG A 54 2.08 -6.18 1.92
N GLY A 55 3.29 -5.93 2.44
CA GLY A 55 4.48 -6.68 2.04
C GLY A 55 4.77 -6.57 0.54
N GLY A 56 4.42 -5.44 -0.08
CA GLY A 56 4.53 -5.24 -1.53
C GLY A 56 3.45 -5.93 -2.37
N ILE A 57 2.47 -6.62 -1.79
CA ILE A 57 1.29 -7.13 -2.51
C ILE A 57 0.21 -6.06 -2.54
N VAL A 58 -0.36 -5.81 -3.73
CA VAL A 58 -1.49 -4.90 -3.92
C VAL A 58 -2.78 -5.69 -3.76
N ASP A 59 -3.67 -5.20 -2.90
CA ASP A 59 -4.98 -5.78 -2.63
C ASP A 59 -6.06 -4.70 -2.69
N ASP A 60 -7.28 -5.08 -3.05
CA ASP A 60 -8.44 -4.18 -3.02
C ASP A 60 -8.78 -3.86 -1.55
N ALA A 61 -8.90 -2.57 -1.22
CA ALA A 61 -9.26 -2.16 0.12
C ALA A 61 -10.74 -2.41 0.46
N SER A 62 -11.57 -2.69 -0.55
CA SER A 62 -13.03 -2.85 -0.46
C SER A 62 -13.49 -4.32 -0.38
N GLY A 63 -12.59 -5.29 -0.60
CA GLY A 63 -12.88 -6.72 -0.47
C GLY A 63 -13.68 -7.34 -1.63
N SER A 64 -13.67 -6.71 -2.80
CA SER A 64 -14.36 -7.20 -4.00
C SER A 64 -13.75 -8.51 -4.52
N GLU A 65 -14.58 -9.39 -5.08
CA GLU A 65 -14.20 -10.66 -5.73
C GLU A 65 -13.49 -10.49 -7.09
N ALA A 66 -12.81 -9.36 -7.31
CA ALA A 66 -11.99 -9.22 -8.50
C ALA A 66 -10.72 -10.06 -8.32
N ASP A 67 -10.39 -10.88 -9.31
CA ASP A 67 -9.11 -11.61 -9.37
C ASP A 67 -7.98 -10.61 -9.64
N ALA A 68 -7.65 -9.83 -8.62
CA ALA A 68 -6.62 -8.82 -8.62
C ALA A 68 -5.30 -9.46 -8.17
N SER A 69 -4.28 -9.32 -9.01
CA SER A 69 -2.92 -9.66 -8.64
C SER A 69 -2.03 -8.46 -8.92
N GLY A 70 -1.25 -8.02 -7.96
CA GLY A 70 -0.36 -6.88 -8.14
C GLY A 70 0.80 -6.91 -7.16
N ARG A 71 1.97 -6.49 -7.63
CA ARG A 71 3.17 -6.41 -6.80
C ARG A 71 3.93 -5.11 -7.02
N VAL A 72 4.49 -4.59 -5.94
CA VAL A 72 5.40 -3.45 -5.92
C VAL A 72 6.78 -3.94 -5.52
N GLY A 73 7.73 -3.84 -6.45
CA GLY A 73 9.13 -4.13 -6.18
C GLY A 73 9.77 -3.11 -5.23
N LYS A 74 10.92 -3.45 -4.64
CA LYS A 74 11.67 -2.54 -3.74
C LYS A 74 12.05 -1.21 -4.41
N ASN A 75 12.20 -1.20 -5.74
CA ASN A 75 12.46 0.00 -6.54
C ASN A 75 11.20 0.81 -6.91
N GLY A 76 10.03 0.41 -6.40
CA GLY A 76 8.74 1.03 -6.67
C GLY A 76 8.08 0.59 -7.97
N ARG A 77 8.68 -0.28 -8.80
CA ARG A 77 8.01 -0.79 -10.01
C ARG A 77 6.76 -1.56 -9.60
N LEU A 78 5.62 -1.16 -10.14
CA LEU A 78 4.32 -1.79 -9.96
C LEU A 78 3.95 -2.53 -11.25
N VAL A 79 3.55 -3.79 -11.12
CA VAL A 79 2.90 -4.57 -12.17
C VAL A 79 1.75 -5.32 -11.55
N GLY A 80 0.61 -5.34 -12.24
CA GLY A 80 -0.54 -6.11 -11.83
C GLY A 80 -1.52 -6.38 -12.96
N SER A 81 -2.52 -7.19 -12.64
CA SER A 81 -3.66 -7.44 -13.51
C SER A 81 -4.93 -7.63 -12.68
N ILE A 82 -6.07 -7.25 -13.24
CA ILE A 82 -7.39 -7.50 -12.67
C ILE A 82 -8.19 -8.27 -13.70
N LYS A 83 -8.75 -9.42 -13.33
CA LYS A 83 -9.64 -10.20 -14.21
C LYS A 83 -11.07 -10.16 -13.69
N SER A 84 -12.02 -10.06 -14.62
CA SER A 84 -13.46 -10.15 -14.35
C SER A 84 -14.17 -10.71 -15.58
N GLY A 85 -14.62 -11.97 -15.50
CA GLY A 85 -15.22 -12.68 -16.64
C GLY A 85 -14.28 -12.73 -17.85
N LEU A 86 -14.74 -12.18 -18.98
CA LEU A 86 -13.96 -12.09 -20.23
C LEU A 86 -13.04 -10.86 -20.31
N ALA A 87 -13.06 -10.00 -19.29
CA ALA A 87 -12.30 -8.77 -19.24
C ALA A 87 -11.01 -8.95 -18.42
N SER A 88 -9.92 -8.35 -18.87
CA SER A 88 -8.64 -8.31 -18.16
C SER A 88 -8.01 -6.94 -18.27
N ILE A 89 -7.69 -6.33 -17.13
CA ILE A 89 -6.97 -5.07 -17.04
C ILE A 89 -5.51 -5.37 -16.71
N ALA A 90 -4.57 -4.95 -17.55
CA ALA A 90 -3.16 -4.90 -17.20
C ALA A 90 -2.83 -3.53 -16.58
N VAL A 91 -1.97 -3.50 -15.55
CA VAL A 91 -1.56 -2.27 -14.86
C VAL A 91 -0.06 -2.27 -14.68
N GLU A 92 0.60 -1.19 -15.10
CA GLU A 92 2.01 -0.98 -14.84
C GLU A 92 2.29 0.44 -14.38
N GLY A 93 3.34 0.63 -13.59
CA GLY A 93 3.84 1.96 -13.27
C GLY A 93 4.91 1.96 -12.19
N ARG A 94 5.00 3.08 -11.47
CA ARG A 94 5.98 3.25 -10.40
C ARG A 94 5.41 4.03 -9.23
N LEU A 95 5.65 3.52 -8.02
CA LEU A 95 5.39 4.21 -6.77
C LEU A 95 6.66 4.90 -6.27
N ARG A 96 6.46 6.06 -5.66
CA ARG A 96 7.40 6.81 -4.82
C ARG A 96 6.92 6.74 -3.37
N SER A 97 7.52 7.52 -2.49
CA SER A 97 7.25 7.45 -1.05
C SER A 97 5.79 7.73 -0.70
N SER A 98 5.13 8.64 -1.43
CA SER A 98 3.77 9.12 -1.13
C SER A 98 2.87 9.26 -2.37
N ASP A 99 3.39 9.03 -3.56
CA ASP A 99 2.70 9.22 -4.83
C ASP A 99 3.11 8.12 -5.83
N GLY A 100 2.39 8.02 -6.93
CA GLY A 100 2.72 7.11 -8.01
C GLY A 100 1.94 7.39 -9.27
N SER A 101 2.38 6.80 -10.37
CA SER A 101 1.68 6.91 -11.64
C SER A 101 2.07 5.78 -12.58
N GLY A 102 1.25 5.61 -13.62
CA GLY A 102 1.49 4.61 -14.65
C GLY A 102 0.38 4.54 -15.68
N ARG A 103 0.28 3.37 -16.32
CA ARG A 103 -0.70 3.06 -17.36
C ARG A 103 -1.51 1.83 -17.02
N TRP A 104 -2.67 1.75 -17.65
CA TRP A 104 -3.52 0.58 -17.59
C TRP A 104 -4.16 0.34 -18.96
N ASP A 105 -4.43 -0.93 -19.25
CA ASP A 105 -4.98 -1.39 -20.52
C ASP A 105 -6.03 -2.46 -20.24
N LEU A 106 -7.28 -2.19 -20.63
CA LEU A 106 -8.39 -3.12 -20.55
C LEU A 106 -8.56 -3.86 -21.89
N ALA A 107 -8.44 -5.18 -21.85
CA ALA A 107 -8.79 -6.08 -22.94
C ALA A 107 -10.11 -6.82 -22.62
N GLY A 108 -10.95 -7.03 -23.64
CA GLY A 108 -12.23 -7.72 -23.50
C GLY A 108 -13.22 -7.30 -24.59
N PRO A 109 -14.54 -7.52 -24.37
CA PRO A 109 -15.60 -7.09 -25.30
C PRO A 109 -15.63 -5.58 -25.56
N ILE A 110 -15.20 -4.78 -24.57
CA ILE A 110 -14.91 -3.35 -24.71
C ILE A 110 -13.44 -3.18 -24.35
N SER A 111 -12.68 -2.54 -25.23
CA SER A 111 -11.28 -2.18 -25.00
C SER A 111 -11.15 -0.70 -24.70
N CYS A 112 -10.32 -0.37 -23.72
CA CYS A 112 -9.91 0.99 -23.44
C CYS A 112 -8.58 1.01 -22.70
N SER A 113 -7.90 2.13 -22.75
CA SER A 113 -6.61 2.32 -22.07
C SER A 113 -6.53 3.69 -21.44
N GLY A 114 -5.55 3.87 -20.56
CA GLY A 114 -5.23 5.19 -20.09
C GLY A 114 -4.13 5.24 -19.05
N ARG A 115 -4.20 6.26 -18.21
CA ARG A 115 -3.21 6.53 -17.17
C ARG A 115 -3.84 6.41 -15.80
N TRP A 116 -3.00 6.13 -14.81
CA TRP A 116 -3.39 6.23 -13.41
C TRP A 116 -2.40 7.08 -12.63
N THR A 117 -2.90 7.69 -11.56
CA THR A 117 -2.13 8.32 -10.49
C THR A 117 -2.54 7.71 -9.16
N ALA A 118 -1.62 7.73 -8.20
CA ALA A 118 -1.90 7.26 -6.85
C ALA A 118 -1.33 8.24 -5.82
N SER A 119 -2.02 8.39 -4.71
CA SER A 119 -1.54 9.10 -3.53
C SER A 119 -1.70 8.23 -2.30
N LYS A 120 -0.70 8.25 -1.42
CA LYS A 120 -0.74 7.51 -0.17
C LYS A 120 -1.68 8.23 0.79
N SER A 121 -2.65 7.50 1.32
CA SER A 121 -3.50 8.00 2.39
C SER A 121 -2.72 7.87 3.70
N GLY A 122 -2.52 8.99 4.40
CA GLY A 122 -1.82 9.07 5.68
C GLY A 122 -2.48 8.22 6.77
#